data_AF-A0A7V8NUY4-F1
#
_entry.id   AF-A0A7V8NUY4-F1
#
_cell.length_a   1.000
_cell.length_b   1.000
_cell.length_c   1.000
_cell.angle_alpha   90.00
_cell.angle_beta   90.00
_cell.angle_gamma   90.00
#
_symmetry.space_group_name_H-M   'P 1'
#
loop_
_entity.id
_entity.type
_entity.pdbx_description
1 polymer ?
#
loop_
_entity_poly.entity_id
_entity_poly.type
_entity_poly.pdbx_seq_one_letter_code
_entity_poly.pdbx_strand_id
1 'polypeptide(L)'
;MRKVGRLTALLGLGAAVAWHAAAQGSPPASSQSQTQAPHKMPAPALPSRIEAPAETTVTVDGSEAMFTTMCALLASGFESNMSSDNWTTFRAQMRERLRQQSGPAVEAIRQFYRQHELRDPGATLSRYLWFGLVSGPAPAFQPILRRDELPPDVIALLGFSELLSSYYQEQKIGDLWQQVQPIYNREIQRLHEPLTQVVYASTGYLREMLDPYGVRKFNIVVEPLVGRITNVRNFGDRYALVLSGADNIPLDVVRHAFLHFMLDPLPLMYPHVVAVKGPLYDTAAKAPRLVKDLKDDFPSYFAECTVRAVELRMKRMSPGEREAALGRNDADGYVLVRPLFTALAGFENS
;
A
#
# COMPACT_ATOMS: atom_id res chain seq x y z
N MET A 1 13.83 -61.64 30.59
CA MET A 1 14.06 -61.98 29.17
C MET A 1 14.48 -60.67 28.46
N ARG A 2 15.78 -60.30 28.41
CA ARG A 2 16.70 -60.34 27.22
C ARG A 2 15.96 -60.16 25.89
N LYS A 3 16.21 -59.15 25.04
CA LYS A 3 17.46 -58.69 24.37
C LYS A 3 17.36 -57.16 24.13
N VAL A 4 18.33 -56.27 24.31
CA VAL A 4 19.76 -56.13 23.90
C VAL A 4 19.98 -56.08 22.38
N GLY A 5 20.43 -54.91 21.92
CA GLY A 5 21.00 -54.67 20.59
C GLY A 5 21.45 -53.20 20.44
N ARG A 6 22.63 -52.87 21.00
CA ARG A 6 23.37 -51.61 20.83
C ARG A 6 24.26 -51.66 19.59
N LEU A 7 24.49 -50.52 18.94
CA LEU A 7 25.79 -50.11 18.36
C LEU A 7 25.77 -48.56 18.24
N THR A 8 26.39 -47.79 19.15
CA THR A 8 27.72 -47.13 19.06
C THR A 8 27.94 -46.34 17.75
N ALA A 9 27.85 -45.01 17.71
CA ALA A 9 28.70 -43.94 18.28
C ALA A 9 29.97 -43.66 17.47
N LEU A 10 30.19 -42.40 17.05
CA LEU A 10 31.49 -41.68 17.12
C LEU A 10 31.38 -40.22 16.58
N LEU A 11 31.64 -39.25 17.48
CA LEU A 11 32.57 -38.09 17.38
C LEU A 11 32.36 -37.03 16.26
N GLY A 12 32.43 -35.71 16.49
CA GLY A 12 32.76 -34.90 17.67
C GLY A 12 32.91 -33.40 17.35
N LEU A 13 33.23 -32.62 18.40
CA LEU A 13 33.74 -31.23 18.46
C LEU A 13 32.85 -30.11 17.88
N GLY A 14 32.35 -29.15 18.68
CA GLY A 14 33.07 -28.05 19.35
C GLY A 14 32.40 -26.74 18.86
N ALA A 15 32.25 -25.62 19.55
CA ALA A 15 32.68 -25.13 20.85
C ALA A 15 31.64 -24.10 21.33
N ALA A 16 31.42 -24.02 22.64
CA ALA A 16 30.68 -22.94 23.28
C ALA A 16 31.66 -21.84 23.70
N VAL A 17 31.32 -20.57 23.48
CA VAL A 17 31.96 -19.45 24.19
C VAL A 17 30.87 -18.49 24.66
N ALA A 18 30.66 -18.50 25.98
CA ALA A 18 29.93 -17.51 26.74
C ALA A 18 30.88 -16.38 27.12
N TRP A 19 30.47 -15.12 26.99
CA TRP A 19 31.18 -13.97 27.56
C TRP A 19 30.29 -13.30 28.62
N HIS A 20 30.77 -13.30 29.87
CA HIS A 20 30.35 -12.38 30.93
C HIS A 20 31.53 -12.04 31.84
N ALA A 21 31.78 -10.72 31.93
CA ALA A 21 32.13 -9.89 33.08
C ALA A 21 33.32 -10.23 34.03
N ALA A 22 34.20 -9.24 34.20
CA ALA A 22 34.77 -8.73 35.47
C ALA A 22 35.67 -7.50 35.13
N ALA A 23 36.01 -6.53 35.98
CA ALA A 23 35.45 -5.85 37.15
C ALA A 23 36.48 -4.75 37.55
N GLN A 24 36.00 -3.56 37.91
CA GLN A 24 36.49 -2.59 38.93
C GLN A 24 37.92 -1.98 38.89
N GLY A 25 37.98 -0.65 39.12
CA GLY A 25 39.14 0.05 39.68
C GLY A 25 39.18 1.57 39.46
N SER A 26 38.85 2.36 40.50
CA SER A 26 39.18 3.80 40.67
C SER A 26 39.84 3.98 42.06
N PRO A 27 40.39 5.14 42.51
CA PRO A 27 40.77 6.43 41.88
C PRO A 27 42.26 6.79 42.30
N PRO A 28 42.78 8.06 42.51
CA PRO A 28 42.19 9.25 43.17
C PRO A 28 42.38 10.60 42.44
N ALA A 29 41.82 11.64 43.08
CA ALA A 29 41.61 13.02 42.62
C ALA A 29 42.77 13.98 42.91
N SER A 30 42.76 15.13 42.21
CA SER A 30 43.44 16.36 42.61
C SER A 30 42.58 17.59 42.30
N SER A 31 42.70 18.58 43.18
CA SER A 31 41.75 19.65 43.52
C SER A 31 41.93 20.98 42.76
N GLN A 32 40.78 21.60 42.46
CA GLN A 32 40.43 23.04 42.47
C GLN A 32 41.35 24.10 41.83
N SER A 33 40.78 24.94 40.94
CA SER A 33 40.56 26.38 41.21
C SER A 33 39.76 27.05 40.07
N GLN A 34 38.82 27.91 40.46
CA GLN A 34 37.90 28.66 39.62
C GLN A 34 38.58 29.85 38.94
N THR A 35 38.27 30.06 37.65
CA THR A 35 38.42 31.36 36.99
C THR A 35 37.15 31.61 36.15
N GLN A 36 36.37 32.62 36.52
CA GLN A 36 35.21 33.09 35.77
C GLN A 36 35.63 34.04 34.63
N ALA A 37 35.10 33.82 33.43
CA ALA A 37 34.91 34.81 32.37
C ALA A 37 33.90 34.26 31.33
N PRO A 38 33.29 35.09 30.48
CA PRO A 38 32.06 35.86 30.69
C PRO A 38 30.81 35.20 30.04
N HIS A 39 29.61 35.67 30.43
CA HIS A 39 28.31 35.25 29.88
C HIS A 39 28.28 35.23 28.35
N LYS A 40 28.11 34.03 27.77
CA LYS A 40 27.76 33.85 26.35
C LYS A 40 26.24 33.90 26.24
N MET A 41 25.71 34.88 25.51
CA MET A 41 24.28 34.96 25.19
C MET A 41 23.78 33.63 24.59
N PRO A 42 22.57 33.15 24.94
CA PRO A 42 22.03 31.94 24.33
C PRO A 42 21.90 32.17 22.83
N ALA A 43 22.44 31.25 22.03
CA ALA A 43 22.15 31.22 20.60
C ALA A 43 20.63 31.06 20.39
N PRO A 44 20.02 31.70 19.38
CA PRO A 44 18.60 31.52 19.10
C PRO A 44 18.35 30.02 18.89
N ALA A 45 17.42 29.45 19.65
CA ALA A 45 16.96 28.09 19.43
C ALA A 45 16.46 27.99 17.99
N LEU A 46 17.02 27.05 17.23
CA LEU A 46 16.48 26.66 15.93
C LEU A 46 14.99 26.33 16.13
N PRO A 47 14.07 26.86 15.31
CA PRO A 47 12.66 26.54 15.44
C PRO A 47 12.51 25.02 15.37
N SER A 48 11.88 24.45 16.40
CA SER A 48 11.53 23.03 16.46
C SER A 48 10.94 22.63 15.12
N ARG A 49 11.60 21.69 14.44
CA ARG A 49 11.02 20.99 13.30
C ARG A 49 9.66 20.51 13.79
N ILE A 50 8.58 21.05 13.24
CA ILE A 50 7.25 20.49 13.42
C ILE A 50 7.38 19.09 12.83
N GLU A 51 7.58 18.09 13.69
CA GLU A 51 7.51 16.70 13.28
C GLU A 51 6.09 16.51 12.75
N ALA A 52 5.98 16.13 11.49
CA ALA A 52 4.71 15.67 10.95
C ALA A 52 4.19 14.57 11.88
N PRO A 53 2.88 14.51 12.18
CA PRO A 53 2.32 13.45 13.00
C PRO A 53 2.77 12.10 12.45
N ALA A 54 3.21 11.19 13.33
CA ALA A 54 3.62 9.85 12.91
C ALA A 54 2.46 9.18 12.15
N GLU A 55 2.73 8.72 10.92
CA GLU A 55 1.74 8.00 10.10
C GLU A 55 1.24 6.77 10.85
N THR A 56 -0.06 6.76 11.16
CA THR A 56 -0.72 5.58 11.72
C THR A 56 -0.75 4.44 10.70
N THR A 57 -0.97 3.22 11.17
CA THR A 57 -1.05 2.02 10.31
C THR A 57 -2.12 2.11 9.23
N VAL A 58 -3.23 2.79 9.53
CA VAL A 58 -4.29 3.08 8.56
C VAL A 58 -4.35 4.58 8.36
N THR A 59 -4.30 5.05 7.10
CA THR A 59 -4.40 6.47 6.75
C THR A 59 -5.34 6.71 5.57
N VAL A 60 -5.98 7.88 5.56
CA VAL A 60 -6.74 8.41 4.43
C VAL A 60 -6.32 9.86 4.26
N ASP A 61 -5.73 10.19 3.12
CA ASP A 61 -5.26 11.55 2.86
C ASP A 61 -5.23 11.88 1.37
N GLY A 62 -5.03 13.15 1.04
CA GLY A 62 -4.61 13.58 -0.29
C GLY A 62 -3.10 13.45 -0.46
N SER A 63 -2.62 13.50 -1.70
CA SER A 63 -1.19 13.52 -2.00
C SER A 63 -0.90 14.58 -3.04
N GLU A 64 -0.07 15.57 -2.68
CA GLU A 64 0.34 16.63 -3.63
C GLU A 64 1.12 16.04 -4.81
N ALA A 65 1.90 14.99 -4.59
CA ALA A 65 2.62 14.29 -5.65
C ALA A 65 1.66 13.58 -6.61
N MET A 66 0.62 12.92 -6.08
CA MET A 66 -0.45 12.32 -6.89
C MET A 66 -1.21 13.40 -7.67
N PHE A 67 -1.61 14.48 -7.00
CA PHE A 67 -2.32 15.60 -7.61
C PHE A 67 -1.53 16.23 -8.75
N THR A 68 -0.24 16.50 -8.53
CA THR A 68 0.65 17.07 -9.55
C THR A 68 0.78 16.12 -10.74
N THR A 69 0.90 14.82 -10.49
CA THR A 69 0.96 13.79 -11.53
C THR A 69 -0.32 13.77 -12.37
N MET A 70 -1.48 13.86 -11.73
CA MET A 70 -2.76 13.92 -12.43
C MET A 70 -2.96 15.24 -13.19
N CYS A 71 -2.47 16.36 -12.66
CA CYS A 71 -2.47 17.63 -13.37
C CYS A 71 -1.65 17.54 -14.67
N ALA A 72 -0.45 16.97 -14.61
CA ALA A 72 0.42 16.77 -15.76
C ALA A 72 -0.23 15.87 -16.83
N LEU A 73 -0.93 14.81 -16.42
CA LEU A 73 -1.69 13.95 -17.33
C LEU A 73 -2.82 14.69 -18.03
N LEU A 74 -3.64 15.43 -17.29
CA LEU A 74 -4.75 16.20 -17.86
C LEU A 74 -4.26 17.32 -18.77
N ALA A 75 -3.15 18.00 -18.42
CA ALA A 75 -2.50 18.98 -19.27
C ALA A 75 -1.94 18.36 -20.57
N SER A 76 -1.59 17.07 -20.53
CA SER A 76 -1.14 16.29 -21.69
C SER A 76 -2.29 15.79 -22.57
N GLY A 77 -3.54 16.01 -22.16
CA GLY A 77 -4.72 15.56 -22.89
C GLY A 77 -5.14 14.13 -22.60
N PHE A 78 -4.66 13.53 -21.50
CA PHE A 78 -5.14 12.21 -21.08
C PHE A 78 -6.64 12.27 -20.79
N GLU A 79 -7.41 11.48 -21.54
CA GLU A 79 -8.85 11.27 -21.33
C GLU A 79 -9.09 9.77 -21.14
N SER A 80 -9.23 9.34 -19.89
CA SER A 80 -9.84 8.03 -19.65
C SER A 80 -11.31 8.11 -20.06
N ASN A 81 -11.75 7.34 -21.05
CA ASN A 81 -13.15 7.14 -21.47
C ASN A 81 -14.04 6.50 -20.38
N MET A 82 -13.69 6.70 -19.11
CA MET A 82 -14.38 6.15 -17.97
C MET A 82 -15.50 7.09 -17.58
N SER A 83 -16.58 7.00 -18.39
CA SER A 83 -17.87 7.66 -18.24
C SER A 83 -17.78 9.18 -18.06
N SER A 84 -17.94 9.91 -19.16
CA SER A 84 -18.31 11.34 -19.17
C SER A 84 -19.53 11.64 -18.29
N ASP A 85 -20.37 10.63 -18.05
CA ASP A 85 -21.66 10.75 -17.36
C ASP A 85 -21.53 10.96 -15.85
N ASN A 86 -20.31 10.89 -15.29
CA ASN A 86 -20.05 11.02 -13.85
C ASN A 86 -18.96 12.05 -13.51
N TRP A 87 -18.69 13.00 -14.39
CA TRP A 87 -17.70 14.04 -14.09
C TRP A 87 -18.28 14.99 -13.05
N THR A 88 -17.69 15.01 -11.87
CA THR A 88 -17.97 16.08 -10.92
C THR A 88 -17.63 17.42 -11.58
N THR A 89 -18.40 18.46 -11.28
CA THR A 89 -18.17 19.82 -11.79
C THR A 89 -16.72 20.25 -11.58
N PHE A 90 -16.13 19.88 -10.44
CA PHE A 90 -14.73 20.12 -10.12
C PHE A 90 -13.78 19.49 -11.14
N ARG A 91 -13.90 18.18 -11.42
CA ARG A 91 -13.02 17.48 -12.35
C ARG A 91 -13.11 18.07 -13.77
N ALA A 92 -14.32 18.39 -14.22
CA ALA A 92 -14.54 19.00 -15.54
C ALA A 92 -13.86 20.37 -15.67
N GLN A 93 -14.01 21.23 -14.65
CA GLN A 93 -13.34 22.53 -14.59
C GLN A 93 -11.82 22.39 -14.57
N MET A 94 -11.30 21.46 -13.76
CA MET A 94 -9.86 21.21 -13.66
C MET A 94 -9.28 20.74 -14.99
N ARG A 95 -9.94 19.79 -15.68
CA ARG A 95 -9.47 19.38 -17.01
C ARG A 95 -9.38 20.56 -17.96
N GLU A 96 -10.46 21.35 -18.09
CA GLU A 96 -10.48 22.45 -19.05
C GLU A 96 -9.36 23.45 -18.75
N ARG A 97 -9.22 23.82 -17.48
CA ARG A 97 -8.14 24.71 -17.02
C ARG A 97 -6.76 24.15 -17.34
N LEU A 98 -6.50 22.87 -17.05
CA LEU A 98 -5.19 22.25 -17.22
C LEU A 98 -4.84 22.05 -18.71
N ARG A 99 -5.82 21.76 -19.56
CA ARG A 99 -5.61 21.64 -21.01
C ARG A 99 -5.19 22.96 -21.66
N GLN A 100 -5.64 24.08 -21.12
CA GLN A 100 -5.29 25.42 -21.60
C GLN A 100 -3.89 25.89 -21.17
N GLN A 101 -3.21 25.14 -20.30
CA GLN A 101 -1.84 25.48 -19.90
C GLN A 101 -0.89 25.45 -21.09
N SER A 102 0.11 26.33 -21.02
CA SER A 102 1.15 26.49 -22.03
C SER A 102 2.46 26.92 -21.37
N GLY A 103 3.56 26.69 -22.07
CA GLY A 103 4.91 26.94 -21.58
C GLY A 103 5.85 25.80 -21.93
N PRO A 104 7.18 26.02 -21.85
CA PRO A 104 8.16 25.00 -22.18
C PRO A 104 8.05 23.73 -21.32
N ALA A 105 7.74 23.83 -20.03
CA ALA A 105 7.57 22.65 -19.18
C ALA A 105 6.29 21.87 -19.52
N VAL A 106 5.20 22.57 -19.86
CA VAL A 106 3.96 21.92 -20.34
C VAL A 106 4.20 21.16 -21.64
N GLU A 107 4.91 21.77 -22.60
CA GLU A 107 5.24 21.10 -23.87
C GLU A 107 6.17 19.89 -23.67
N ALA A 108 7.12 19.98 -22.73
CA ALA A 108 7.98 18.86 -22.38
C ALA A 108 7.20 17.69 -21.76
N ILE A 109 6.28 17.96 -20.84
CA ILE A 109 5.39 16.95 -20.25
C ILE A 109 4.49 16.32 -21.31
N ARG A 110 3.90 17.13 -22.21
CA ARG A 110 3.09 16.65 -23.35
C ARG A 110 3.89 15.73 -24.26
N GLN A 111 5.12 16.11 -24.59
CA GLN A 111 6.00 15.30 -25.42
C GLN A 111 6.35 13.98 -24.73
N PHE A 112 6.72 14.03 -23.45
CA PHE A 112 7.01 12.84 -22.67
C PHE A 112 5.79 11.91 -22.62
N TYR A 113 4.61 12.45 -22.34
CA TYR A 113 3.37 11.67 -22.32
C TYR A 113 3.13 10.93 -23.65
N ARG A 114 3.23 11.61 -24.80
CA ARG A 114 3.06 10.99 -26.14
C ARG A 114 4.05 9.86 -26.41
N GLN A 115 5.24 9.92 -25.82
CA GLN A 115 6.28 8.90 -25.99
C GLN A 115 6.06 7.68 -25.07
N HIS A 116 5.31 7.84 -23.98
CA HIS A 116 5.17 6.83 -22.92
C HIS A 116 3.74 6.31 -22.75
N GLU A 117 2.76 6.89 -23.46
CA GLU A 117 1.39 6.39 -23.46
C GLU A 117 1.32 4.98 -24.06
N LEU A 118 0.49 4.14 -23.45
CA LEU A 118 0.19 2.81 -23.92
C LEU A 118 -1.08 2.80 -24.76
N ARG A 119 -1.20 1.74 -25.56
CA ARG A 119 -2.40 1.45 -26.34
C ARG A 119 -3.65 1.34 -25.46
N ASP A 120 -3.51 0.80 -24.26
CA ASP A 120 -4.60 0.75 -23.27
C ASP A 120 -4.53 1.98 -22.34
N PRO A 121 -5.53 2.88 -22.35
CA PRO A 121 -5.56 4.04 -21.47
C PRO A 121 -5.57 3.69 -19.97
N GLY A 122 -6.14 2.54 -19.61
CA GLY A 122 -6.12 2.04 -18.23
C GLY A 122 -4.71 1.71 -17.75
N ALA A 123 -3.94 1.01 -18.59
CA ALA A 123 -2.53 0.73 -18.35
C ALA A 123 -1.67 2.00 -18.34
N THR A 124 -1.95 2.99 -19.21
CA THR A 124 -1.31 4.31 -19.13
C THR A 124 -1.56 4.95 -17.77
N LEU A 125 -2.82 5.08 -17.34
CA LEU A 125 -3.17 5.65 -16.04
C LEU A 125 -2.49 4.89 -14.89
N SER A 126 -2.48 3.56 -14.95
CA SER A 126 -1.85 2.71 -13.93
C SER A 126 -0.39 3.07 -13.69
N ARG A 127 0.38 3.37 -14.74
CA ARG A 127 1.79 3.76 -14.61
C ARG A 127 2.00 5.06 -13.85
N TYR A 128 1.21 6.07 -14.19
CA TYR A 128 1.29 7.38 -13.56
C TYR A 128 0.73 7.36 -12.13
N LEU A 129 -0.29 6.53 -11.85
CA LEU A 129 -0.73 6.27 -10.48
C LEU A 129 0.39 5.66 -9.65
N TRP A 130 1.09 4.66 -10.19
CA TRP A 130 2.26 4.09 -9.55
C TRP A 130 3.33 5.14 -9.27
N PHE A 131 3.65 5.99 -10.25
CA PHE A 131 4.58 7.09 -10.09
C PHE A 131 4.14 8.01 -8.94
N GLY A 132 2.88 8.47 -8.93
CA GLY A 132 2.37 9.36 -7.89
C GLY A 132 2.40 8.75 -6.47
N LEU A 133 2.19 7.44 -6.35
CA LEU A 133 2.22 6.71 -5.07
C LEU A 133 3.63 6.59 -4.48
N VAL A 134 4.64 6.41 -5.33
CA VAL A 134 6.04 6.22 -4.89
C VAL A 134 6.87 7.50 -5.03
N SER A 135 6.24 8.61 -5.41
CA SER A 135 6.91 9.89 -5.57
C SER A 135 7.05 10.60 -4.21
N GLY A 136 8.24 11.11 -3.95
CA GLY A 136 8.54 11.92 -2.78
C GLY A 136 7.93 13.32 -2.87
N PRO A 137 8.20 14.18 -1.86
CA PRO A 137 7.56 15.47 -1.76
C PRO A 137 7.91 16.42 -2.92
N ALA A 138 6.99 17.35 -3.18
CA ALA A 138 7.23 18.49 -4.04
C ALA A 138 8.40 19.36 -3.50
N PRO A 139 9.11 20.08 -4.38
CA PRO A 139 8.99 20.07 -5.84
C PRO A 139 9.85 18.99 -6.50
N ALA A 140 10.57 18.16 -5.75
CA ALA A 140 11.59 17.27 -6.32
C ALA A 140 11.02 15.97 -6.92
N PHE A 141 9.93 15.44 -6.35
CA PHE A 141 9.23 14.25 -6.83
C PHE A 141 10.15 13.04 -7.07
N GLN A 142 11.20 12.93 -6.26
CA GLN A 142 12.15 11.82 -6.33
C GLN A 142 11.52 10.57 -5.71
N PRO A 143 11.71 9.37 -6.30
CA PRO A 143 11.10 8.17 -5.75
C PRO A 143 11.52 7.91 -4.30
N ILE A 144 10.55 7.52 -3.46
CA ILE A 144 10.78 7.15 -2.05
C ILE A 144 11.33 5.73 -1.89
N LEU A 145 11.20 4.92 -2.95
CA LEU A 145 11.69 3.55 -3.00
C LEU A 145 13.06 3.48 -3.67
N ARG A 146 13.82 2.45 -3.34
CA ARG A 146 15.08 2.17 -4.04
C ARG A 146 14.79 1.70 -5.46
N ARG A 147 15.77 1.88 -6.35
CA ARG A 147 15.61 1.54 -7.78
C ARG A 147 15.28 0.06 -8.02
N ASP A 148 15.82 -0.84 -7.22
CA ASP A 148 15.57 -2.28 -7.26
C ASP A 148 14.19 -2.68 -6.71
N GLU A 149 13.50 -1.77 -6.02
CA GLU A 149 12.16 -1.95 -5.47
C GLU A 149 11.08 -1.26 -6.32
N LEU A 150 11.47 -0.46 -7.32
CA LEU A 150 10.53 0.27 -8.15
C LEU A 150 9.73 -0.67 -9.06
N PRO A 151 8.40 -0.48 -9.16
CA PRO A 151 7.59 -1.19 -10.14
C PRO A 151 8.11 -0.96 -11.57
N PRO A 152 8.02 -1.96 -12.47
CA PRO A 152 8.40 -1.81 -13.88
C PRO A 152 7.72 -0.61 -14.56
N ASP A 153 6.48 -0.35 -14.17
CA ASP A 153 5.69 0.79 -14.62
C ASP A 153 6.32 2.15 -14.29
N VAL A 154 6.97 2.29 -13.13
CA VAL A 154 7.68 3.52 -12.73
C VAL A 154 9.04 3.61 -13.40
N ILE A 155 9.74 2.48 -13.54
CA ILE A 155 11.01 2.40 -14.27
C ILE A 155 10.84 2.87 -15.72
N ALA A 156 9.70 2.54 -16.33
CA ALA A 156 9.35 3.00 -17.68
C ALA A 156 9.13 4.52 -17.77
N LEU A 157 9.00 5.23 -16.65
CA LEU A 157 8.82 6.69 -16.57
C LEU A 157 10.08 7.41 -16.08
N LEU A 158 11.26 6.82 -16.27
CA LEU A 158 12.54 7.43 -15.87
C LEU A 158 12.69 8.84 -16.48
N GLY A 159 13.10 9.80 -15.65
CA GLY A 159 13.22 11.22 -16.04
C GLY A 159 11.93 12.04 -15.86
N PHE A 160 10.78 11.40 -15.61
CA PHE A 160 9.52 12.11 -15.41
C PHE A 160 9.54 13.04 -14.19
N SER A 161 10.25 12.69 -13.12
CA SER A 161 10.36 13.53 -11.91
C SER A 161 10.90 14.94 -12.19
N GLU A 162 11.90 15.06 -13.07
CA GLU A 162 12.52 16.35 -13.42
C GLU A 162 11.57 17.21 -14.26
N LEU A 163 10.85 16.57 -15.18
CA LEU A 163 9.80 17.22 -15.97
C LEU A 163 8.65 17.68 -15.08
N LEU A 164 8.22 16.83 -14.13
CA LEU A 164 7.15 17.13 -13.20
C LEU A 164 7.54 18.27 -12.26
N SER A 165 8.80 18.32 -11.83
CA SER A 165 9.35 19.43 -11.03
C SER A 165 9.28 20.76 -11.78
N SER A 166 9.72 20.76 -13.05
CA SER A 166 9.68 21.94 -13.91
C SER A 166 8.25 22.41 -14.16
N TYR A 167 7.34 21.47 -14.44
CA TYR A 167 5.91 21.73 -14.62
C TYR A 167 5.25 22.28 -13.36
N TYR A 168 5.56 21.70 -12.19
CA TYR A 168 5.03 22.14 -10.90
C TYR A 168 5.37 23.61 -10.61
N GLN A 169 6.61 24.01 -10.91
CA GLN A 169 7.07 25.39 -10.73
C GLN A 169 6.46 26.33 -11.76
N GLU A 170 6.54 25.99 -13.05
CA GLU A 170 6.05 26.83 -14.16
C GLU A 170 4.56 27.12 -14.04
N GLN A 171 3.78 26.09 -13.71
CA GLN A 171 2.32 26.18 -13.65
C GLN A 171 1.78 26.47 -12.25
N LYS A 172 2.67 26.73 -11.27
CA LYS A 172 2.33 27.04 -9.87
C LYS A 172 1.36 26.01 -9.28
N ILE A 173 1.67 24.73 -9.46
CA ILE A 173 0.80 23.63 -9.03
C ILE A 173 0.67 23.59 -7.51
N GLY A 174 1.68 24.02 -6.74
CA GLY A 174 1.58 24.16 -5.29
C GLY A 174 0.49 25.14 -4.83
N ASP A 175 0.38 26.29 -5.49
CA ASP A 175 -0.69 27.27 -5.22
C ASP A 175 -2.06 26.67 -5.55
N LEU A 176 -2.13 25.90 -6.64
CA LEU A 176 -3.35 25.21 -7.05
C LEU A 176 -3.72 24.10 -6.06
N TRP A 177 -2.74 23.35 -5.54
CA TRP A 177 -2.94 22.33 -4.52
C TRP A 177 -3.56 22.93 -3.26
N GLN A 178 -3.00 24.04 -2.77
CA GLN A 178 -3.55 24.78 -1.62
C GLN A 178 -4.99 25.25 -1.87
N GLN A 179 -5.31 25.71 -3.08
CA GLN A 179 -6.67 26.14 -3.45
C GLN A 179 -7.68 24.98 -3.42
N VAL A 180 -7.28 23.77 -3.82
CA VAL A 180 -8.18 22.61 -3.89
C VAL A 180 -8.25 21.81 -2.59
N GLN A 181 -7.38 22.09 -1.62
CA GLN A 181 -7.39 21.43 -0.30
C GLN A 181 -8.78 21.28 0.35
N PRO A 182 -9.65 22.31 0.36
CA PRO A 182 -10.99 22.16 0.96
C PRO A 182 -11.85 21.07 0.30
N ILE A 183 -11.65 20.81 -1.00
CA ILE A 183 -12.36 19.76 -1.74
C ILE A 183 -11.86 18.39 -1.31
N TYR A 184 -10.53 18.22 -1.23
CA TYR A 184 -9.92 16.98 -0.75
C TYR A 184 -10.32 16.67 0.69
N ASN A 185 -10.22 17.66 1.58
CA ASN A 185 -10.55 17.50 3.00
C ASN A 185 -12.01 17.07 3.20
N ARG A 186 -12.94 17.59 2.39
CA ARG A 186 -14.34 17.16 2.42
C ARG A 186 -14.51 15.70 2.01
N GLU A 187 -13.82 15.25 0.97
CA GLU A 187 -13.89 13.87 0.50
C GLU A 187 -13.21 12.89 1.46
N ILE A 188 -12.05 13.27 2.03
CA ILE A 188 -11.37 12.54 3.11
C ILE A 188 -12.29 12.40 4.33
N GLN A 189 -12.92 13.51 4.74
CA GLN A 189 -13.81 13.51 5.90
C GLN A 189 -14.97 12.52 5.72
N ARG A 190 -15.52 12.43 4.51
CA ARG A 190 -16.62 11.50 4.18
C ARG A 190 -16.18 10.04 4.13
N LEU A 191 -14.90 9.76 3.92
CA LEU A 191 -14.33 8.40 3.92
C LEU A 191 -14.06 7.85 5.32
N HIS A 192 -13.94 8.70 6.35
CA HIS A 192 -13.60 8.25 7.71
C HIS A 192 -14.57 7.21 8.27
N GLU A 193 -15.87 7.49 8.26
CA GLU A 193 -16.86 6.59 8.86
C GLU A 193 -16.92 5.24 8.13
N PRO A 194 -17.07 5.17 6.79
CA PRO A 194 -17.09 3.90 6.09
C PRO A 194 -15.79 3.10 6.24
N LEU A 195 -14.62 3.76 6.27
CA LEU A 195 -13.37 3.07 6.50
C LEU A 195 -13.27 2.53 7.93
N THR A 196 -13.69 3.32 8.93
CA THR A 196 -13.71 2.89 10.33
C THR A 196 -14.56 1.63 10.49
N GLN A 197 -15.70 1.56 9.81
CA GLN A 197 -16.54 0.35 9.80
C GLN A 197 -15.83 -0.85 9.14
N VAL A 198 -15.12 -0.66 8.02
CA VAL A 198 -14.35 -1.73 7.37
C VAL A 198 -13.25 -2.25 8.31
N VAL A 199 -12.48 -1.35 8.92
CA VAL A 199 -11.41 -1.69 9.86
C VAL A 199 -12.00 -2.43 11.07
N TYR A 200 -13.03 -1.87 11.70
CA TYR A 200 -13.67 -2.45 12.88
C TYR A 200 -14.26 -3.82 12.60
N ALA A 201 -15.02 -3.99 11.51
CA ALA A 201 -15.63 -5.27 11.17
C ALA A 201 -14.58 -6.35 10.86
N SER A 202 -13.51 -5.98 10.15
CA SER A 202 -12.47 -6.94 9.73
C SER A 202 -11.58 -7.34 10.90
N THR A 203 -11.11 -6.38 11.70
CA THR A 203 -10.32 -6.64 12.91
C THR A 203 -11.13 -7.40 13.96
N GLY A 204 -12.41 -7.04 14.15
CA GLY A 204 -13.32 -7.74 15.04
C GLY A 204 -13.58 -9.20 14.63
N TYR A 205 -13.74 -9.46 13.33
CA TYR A 205 -13.87 -10.84 12.84
C TYR A 205 -12.58 -11.64 13.05
N LEU A 206 -11.44 -11.07 12.67
CA LEU A 206 -10.14 -11.74 12.73
C LEU A 206 -9.54 -11.79 14.14
N ARG A 207 -10.14 -11.10 15.12
CA ARG A 207 -9.67 -10.99 16.51
C ARG A 207 -8.24 -10.44 16.61
N GLU A 208 -7.88 -9.56 15.68
CA GLU A 208 -6.55 -8.97 15.55
C GLU A 208 -6.57 -7.51 16.03
N MET A 209 -5.58 -7.13 16.84
CA MET A 209 -5.38 -5.74 17.23
C MET A 209 -4.34 -5.10 16.31
N LEU A 210 -4.68 -3.97 15.69
CA LEU A 210 -3.72 -3.22 14.91
C LEU A 210 -2.73 -2.51 15.83
N ASP A 211 -1.43 -2.73 15.60
CA ASP A 211 -0.41 -1.82 16.09
C ASP A 211 -0.53 -0.50 15.31
N PRO A 212 -0.87 0.64 15.93
CA PRO A 212 -1.01 1.91 15.24
C PRO A 212 0.31 2.42 14.65
N TYR A 213 1.47 1.93 15.10
CA TYR A 213 2.79 2.32 14.61
C TYR A 213 3.53 1.17 13.92
N GLY A 214 2.80 0.14 13.51
CA GLY A 214 3.33 -1.00 12.79
C GLY A 214 4.06 -0.61 11.50
N VAL A 215 4.98 -1.48 11.07
CA VAL A 215 5.79 -1.28 9.86
C VAL A 215 4.97 -1.34 8.58
N ARG A 216 3.94 -2.19 8.55
CA ARG A 216 3.01 -2.31 7.41
C ARG A 216 1.96 -1.22 7.46
N LYS A 217 1.68 -0.62 6.30
CA LYS A 217 0.77 0.52 6.17
C LYS A 217 -0.36 0.22 5.19
N PHE A 218 -1.57 0.65 5.55
CA PHE A 218 -2.74 0.65 4.69
C PHE A 218 -3.17 2.10 4.42
N ASN A 219 -2.89 2.57 3.22
CA ASN A 219 -3.03 3.98 2.85
C ASN A 219 -4.10 4.13 1.78
N ILE A 220 -5.05 5.02 1.99
CA ILE A 220 -6.00 5.45 0.97
C ILE A 220 -5.61 6.86 0.52
N VAL A 221 -5.24 7.00 -0.74
CA VAL A 221 -4.98 8.28 -1.40
C VAL A 221 -6.25 8.74 -2.10
N VAL A 222 -6.80 9.87 -1.65
CA VAL A 222 -7.94 10.53 -2.28
C VAL A 222 -7.44 11.39 -3.42
N GLU A 223 -7.92 11.13 -4.63
CA GLU A 223 -7.53 11.84 -5.86
C GLU A 223 -8.73 12.00 -6.81
N PRO A 224 -9.50 13.10 -6.70
CA PRO A 224 -10.66 13.35 -7.55
C PRO A 224 -10.40 13.44 -9.05
N LEU A 225 -9.14 13.59 -9.47
CA LEU A 225 -8.73 13.60 -10.87
C LEU A 225 -8.44 12.20 -11.46
N VAL A 226 -8.55 11.10 -10.69
CA VAL A 226 -8.33 9.72 -11.18
C VAL A 226 -9.58 9.04 -11.74
N GLY A 227 -10.78 9.42 -11.28
CA GLY A 227 -12.05 8.89 -11.79
C GLY A 227 -12.42 7.57 -11.12
N ARG A 228 -13.53 6.94 -11.53
CA ARG A 228 -14.18 5.85 -10.75
C ARG A 228 -13.38 4.53 -10.60
N ILE A 229 -12.17 4.41 -11.13
CA ILE A 229 -11.36 3.20 -10.90
C ILE A 229 -10.79 3.25 -9.49
N THR A 230 -11.07 2.22 -8.71
CA THR A 230 -10.27 1.94 -7.50
C THR A 230 -9.02 1.19 -7.89
N ASN A 231 -7.87 1.77 -7.57
CA ASN A 231 -6.58 1.19 -7.88
C ASN A 231 -5.93 0.72 -6.59
N VAL A 232 -5.93 -0.59 -6.35
CA VAL A 232 -5.18 -1.23 -5.26
C VAL A 232 -3.76 -1.49 -5.76
N ARG A 233 -2.74 -1.12 -4.97
CA ARG A 233 -1.32 -1.20 -5.30
C ARG A 233 -0.54 -1.56 -4.05
N ASN A 234 0.31 -2.58 -4.13
CA ASN A 234 1.10 -3.05 -3.00
C ASN A 234 2.60 -2.92 -3.33
N PHE A 235 3.36 -2.25 -2.47
CA PHE A 235 4.81 -2.09 -2.64
C PHE A 235 5.53 -2.11 -1.29
N GLY A 236 6.52 -2.98 -1.16
CA GLY A 236 7.13 -3.28 0.14
C GLY A 236 6.06 -3.62 1.18
N ASP A 237 6.11 -2.92 2.31
CA ASP A 237 5.16 -3.07 3.41
C ASP A 237 3.90 -2.19 3.29
N ARG A 238 3.66 -1.56 2.13
CA ARG A 238 2.55 -0.61 1.94
C ARG A 238 1.47 -1.15 1.01
N TYR A 239 0.23 -1.13 1.49
CA TYR A 239 -0.99 -1.35 0.72
C TYR A 239 -1.61 0.01 0.45
N ALA A 240 -1.67 0.40 -0.82
CA ALA A 240 -2.16 1.70 -1.24
C ALA A 240 -3.41 1.54 -2.11
N LEU A 241 -4.43 2.34 -1.83
CA LEU A 241 -5.62 2.45 -2.66
C LEU A 241 -5.78 3.88 -3.14
N VAL A 242 -6.00 4.08 -4.44
CA VAL A 242 -6.35 5.40 -4.97
C VAL A 242 -7.85 5.46 -5.23
N LEU A 243 -8.54 6.42 -4.62
CA LEU A 243 -9.98 6.63 -4.73
C LEU A 243 -10.29 8.03 -5.27
N SER A 244 -11.30 8.15 -6.15
CA SER A 244 -11.74 9.44 -6.68
C SER A 244 -12.44 10.36 -5.66
N GLY A 245 -12.78 9.83 -4.49
CA GLY A 245 -13.61 10.53 -3.51
C GLY A 245 -14.65 9.60 -2.89
N ALA A 246 -15.58 10.18 -2.15
CA ALA A 246 -16.58 9.49 -1.36
C ALA A 246 -17.90 9.23 -2.11
N ASP A 247 -18.06 9.77 -3.32
CA ASP A 247 -19.23 9.47 -4.14
C ASP A 247 -19.13 8.02 -4.67
N ASN A 248 -19.97 7.13 -4.13
CA ASN A 248 -20.02 5.69 -4.45
C ASN A 248 -18.71 4.93 -4.10
N ILE A 249 -18.29 5.01 -2.83
CA ILE A 249 -17.14 4.27 -2.27
C ILE A 249 -17.33 2.76 -2.53
N PRO A 250 -16.40 2.09 -3.22
CA PRO A 250 -16.48 0.65 -3.44
C PRO A 250 -16.00 -0.10 -2.18
N LEU A 251 -16.85 -0.12 -1.16
CA LEU A 251 -16.53 -0.69 0.16
C LEU A 251 -16.12 -2.16 0.09
N ASP A 252 -16.64 -2.92 -0.88
CA ASP A 252 -16.21 -4.29 -1.10
C ASP A 252 -14.74 -4.37 -1.54
N VAL A 253 -14.28 -3.45 -2.41
CA VAL A 253 -12.87 -3.40 -2.83
C VAL A 253 -11.98 -2.93 -1.68
N VAL A 254 -12.42 -1.92 -0.92
CA VAL A 254 -11.67 -1.43 0.25
C VAL A 254 -11.51 -2.52 1.30
N ARG A 255 -12.58 -3.26 1.61
CA ARG A 255 -12.55 -4.39 2.56
C ARG A 255 -11.65 -5.51 2.07
N HIS A 256 -11.77 -5.90 0.80
CA HIS A 256 -10.96 -6.95 0.22
C HIS A 256 -9.46 -6.60 0.32
N ALA A 257 -9.07 -5.38 -0.06
CA ALA A 257 -7.70 -4.90 0.08
C ALA A 257 -7.23 -4.83 1.55
N PHE A 258 -8.11 -4.41 2.47
CA PHE A 258 -7.78 -4.36 3.90
C PHE A 258 -7.59 -5.77 4.49
N LEU A 259 -8.36 -6.75 4.04
CA LEU A 259 -8.18 -8.14 4.43
C LEU A 259 -6.88 -8.72 3.88
N HIS A 260 -6.47 -8.39 2.65
CA HIS A 260 -5.12 -8.71 2.16
C HIS A 260 -4.03 -8.09 3.02
N PHE A 261 -4.18 -6.81 3.38
CA PHE A 261 -3.30 -6.17 4.34
C PHE A 261 -3.23 -6.98 5.65
N MET A 262 -4.30 -7.57 6.15
CA MET A 262 -4.22 -8.38 7.37
C MET A 262 -3.66 -9.80 7.15
N LEU A 263 -4.01 -10.46 6.05
CA LEU A 263 -3.91 -11.91 5.89
C LEU A 263 -2.74 -12.37 5.01
N ASP A 264 -2.21 -11.52 4.13
CA ASP A 264 -1.08 -11.87 3.24
C ASP A 264 0.20 -12.35 3.97
N PRO A 265 0.50 -11.95 5.23
CA PRO A 265 1.63 -12.53 5.95
C PRO A 265 1.44 -14.00 6.34
N LEU A 266 0.20 -14.48 6.46
CA LEU A 266 -0.07 -15.82 7.03
C LEU A 266 0.57 -16.95 6.23
N PRO A 267 0.49 -17.00 4.88
CA PRO A 267 1.17 -18.03 4.10
C PRO A 267 2.69 -18.03 4.29
N LEU A 268 3.28 -16.86 4.53
CA LEU A 268 4.72 -16.71 4.73
C LEU A 268 5.16 -17.09 6.15
N MET A 269 4.31 -16.84 7.16
CA MET A 269 4.55 -17.24 8.56
C MET A 269 4.35 -18.74 8.78
N TYR A 270 3.43 -19.37 8.03
CA TYR A 270 3.11 -20.79 8.15
C TYR A 270 3.36 -21.57 6.85
N PRO A 271 4.59 -21.54 6.30
CA PRO A 271 4.87 -22.09 4.97
C PRO A 271 4.66 -23.61 4.94
N HIS A 272 4.88 -24.30 6.05
CA HIS A 272 4.65 -25.75 6.17
C HIS A 272 3.16 -26.12 6.07
N VAL A 273 2.25 -25.27 6.59
CA VAL A 273 0.80 -25.48 6.49
C VAL A 273 0.33 -25.29 5.05
N VAL A 274 0.90 -24.32 4.35
CA VAL A 274 0.57 -24.04 2.95
C VAL A 274 1.16 -25.11 2.03
N ALA A 275 2.43 -25.46 2.20
CA ALA A 275 3.16 -26.39 1.33
C ALA A 275 2.47 -27.76 1.20
N VAL A 276 1.90 -28.29 2.29
CA VAL A 276 1.18 -29.58 2.26
C VAL A 276 -0.09 -29.56 1.41
N LYS A 277 -0.58 -28.38 0.99
CA LYS A 277 -1.72 -28.20 0.08
C LYS A 277 -1.31 -28.05 -1.38
N GLY A 278 -0.01 -28.13 -1.70
CA GLY A 278 0.54 -28.02 -3.07
C GLY A 278 -0.19 -28.86 -4.13
N PRO A 279 -0.53 -30.15 -3.88
CA PRO A 279 -1.25 -30.95 -4.87
C PRO A 279 -2.63 -30.39 -5.28
N LEU A 280 -3.32 -29.68 -4.38
CA LEU A 280 -4.57 -28.99 -4.72
C LEU A 280 -4.30 -27.77 -5.60
N TYR A 281 -3.22 -27.04 -5.30
CA TYR A 281 -2.79 -25.89 -6.09
C TYR A 281 -2.39 -26.28 -7.51
N ASP A 282 -1.67 -27.38 -7.71
CA ASP A 282 -1.28 -27.87 -9.05
C ASP A 282 -2.49 -28.12 -9.97
N THR A 283 -3.65 -28.39 -9.38
CA THR A 283 -4.92 -28.51 -10.10
C THR A 283 -5.57 -27.14 -10.30
N ALA A 284 -5.64 -26.33 -9.24
CA ALA A 284 -6.24 -24.99 -9.26
C ALA A 284 -5.54 -24.03 -10.25
N ALA A 285 -4.21 -24.05 -10.31
CA ALA A 285 -3.39 -23.20 -11.18
C ALA A 285 -3.72 -23.37 -12.68
N LYS A 286 -4.25 -24.53 -13.06
CA LYS A 286 -4.67 -24.85 -14.43
C LYS A 286 -6.04 -24.26 -14.79
N ALA A 287 -6.79 -23.72 -13.83
CA ALA A 287 -8.10 -23.15 -14.09
C ALA A 287 -7.99 -21.99 -15.10
N PRO A 288 -8.85 -21.96 -16.13
CA PRO A 288 -8.74 -20.95 -17.19
C PRO A 288 -9.10 -19.54 -16.69
N ARG A 289 -9.97 -19.44 -15.69
CA ARG A 289 -10.44 -18.17 -15.12
C ARG A 289 -9.62 -17.66 -13.94
N LEU A 290 -8.68 -18.46 -13.43
CA LEU A 290 -7.77 -17.98 -12.39
C LEU A 290 -6.87 -16.88 -12.99
N VAL A 291 -6.73 -15.77 -12.28
CA VAL A 291 -5.87 -14.66 -12.72
C VAL A 291 -4.42 -15.13 -12.85
N LYS A 292 -3.72 -14.60 -13.86
CA LYS A 292 -2.40 -15.09 -14.25
C LYS A 292 -1.38 -15.04 -13.11
N ASP A 293 -1.38 -13.95 -12.35
CA ASP A 293 -0.40 -13.71 -11.28
C ASP A 293 -0.49 -14.74 -10.15
N LEU A 294 -1.64 -15.40 -9.98
CA LEU A 294 -1.83 -16.44 -8.96
C LEU A 294 -1.49 -17.84 -9.46
N LYS A 295 -1.23 -18.03 -10.76
CA LYS A 295 -0.97 -19.37 -11.35
C LYS A 295 0.41 -19.91 -11.02
N ASP A 296 1.36 -19.03 -10.76
CA ASP A 296 2.75 -19.38 -10.45
C ASP A 296 3.21 -18.89 -9.06
N ASP A 297 2.27 -18.38 -8.25
CA ASP A 297 2.50 -17.90 -6.87
C ASP A 297 1.51 -18.55 -5.90
N PHE A 298 1.93 -19.66 -5.29
CA PHE A 298 1.10 -20.43 -4.37
C PHE A 298 0.78 -19.68 -3.06
N PRO A 299 1.73 -19.03 -2.37
CA PRO A 299 1.43 -18.18 -1.22
C PRO A 299 0.35 -17.14 -1.51
N SER A 300 0.46 -16.39 -2.60
CA SER A 300 -0.55 -15.39 -2.98
C SER A 300 -1.91 -16.00 -3.30
N TYR A 301 -1.92 -17.15 -4.00
CA TYR A 301 -3.17 -17.88 -4.26
C TYR A 301 -3.87 -18.32 -2.96
N PHE A 302 -3.10 -18.81 -2.00
CA PHE A 302 -3.62 -19.21 -0.70
C PHE A 302 -4.16 -18.01 0.08
N ALA A 303 -3.45 -16.87 0.07
CA ALA A 303 -3.91 -15.63 0.68
C ALA A 303 -5.24 -15.16 0.07
N GLU A 304 -5.34 -15.11 -1.26
CA GLU A 304 -6.56 -14.75 -1.99
C GLU A 304 -7.74 -15.64 -1.59
N CYS A 305 -7.55 -16.96 -1.55
CA CYS A 305 -8.60 -17.89 -1.15
C CYS A 305 -9.01 -17.67 0.33
N THR A 306 -8.06 -17.32 1.19
CA THR A 306 -8.32 -17.04 2.61
C THR A 306 -9.13 -15.75 2.76
N VAL A 307 -8.72 -14.67 2.08
CA VAL A 307 -9.43 -13.38 2.06
C VAL A 307 -10.88 -13.58 1.60
N ARG A 308 -11.09 -14.26 0.47
CA ARG A 308 -12.43 -14.57 -0.06
C ARG A 308 -13.28 -15.37 0.92
N ALA A 309 -12.69 -16.38 1.58
CA ALA A 309 -13.40 -17.19 2.56
C ALA A 309 -13.85 -16.33 3.75
N VAL A 310 -12.97 -15.47 4.28
CA VAL A 310 -13.27 -14.53 5.36
C VAL A 310 -14.37 -13.54 4.95
N GLU A 311 -14.31 -12.97 3.74
CA GLU A 311 -15.36 -12.07 3.24
C GLU A 311 -16.73 -12.75 3.20
N LEU A 312 -16.79 -14.00 2.75
CA LEU A 312 -18.03 -14.77 2.73
C LEU A 312 -18.57 -15.05 4.14
N ARG A 313 -17.71 -15.21 5.16
CA ARG A 313 -18.12 -15.37 6.56
C ARG A 313 -18.65 -14.06 7.16
N MET A 314 -18.02 -12.94 6.79
CA MET A 314 -18.43 -11.61 7.27
C MET A 314 -19.72 -11.11 6.62
N LYS A 315 -20.05 -11.55 5.40
CA LYS A 315 -21.26 -11.12 4.68
C LYS A 315 -22.51 -11.82 5.21
N ARG A 316 -23.56 -11.03 5.50
CA ARG A 316 -24.91 -11.57 5.75
C ARG A 316 -25.49 -12.06 4.43
N MET A 317 -25.64 -13.37 4.30
CA MET A 317 -26.12 -14.03 3.08
C MET A 317 -27.05 -15.18 3.44
N SER A 318 -28.08 -15.41 2.62
CA SER A 318 -28.88 -16.63 2.69
C SER A 318 -28.02 -17.87 2.35
N PRO A 319 -28.44 -19.08 2.76
CA PRO A 319 -27.73 -20.31 2.40
C PRO A 319 -27.56 -20.48 0.88
N GLY A 320 -28.58 -20.11 0.09
CA GLY A 320 -28.53 -20.19 -1.37
C GLY A 320 -27.53 -19.21 -2.00
N GLU A 321 -27.51 -17.96 -1.55
CA GLU A 321 -26.54 -16.96 -2.05
C GLU A 321 -25.10 -17.35 -1.71
N ARG A 322 -24.89 -17.90 -0.50
CA ARG A 322 -23.59 -18.41 -0.06
C ARG A 322 -23.13 -19.57 -0.93
N GLU A 323 -23.97 -20.56 -1.16
CA GLU A 323 -23.62 -21.71 -2.01
C GLU A 323 -23.32 -21.26 -3.45
N ALA A 324 -24.11 -20.33 -3.99
CA ALA A 324 -23.83 -19.75 -5.30
C ALA A 324 -22.49 -19.01 -5.34
N ALA A 325 -22.11 -18.30 -4.28
CA ALA A 325 -20.83 -17.61 -4.20
C ALA A 325 -19.64 -18.58 -4.08
N LEU A 326 -19.77 -19.65 -3.30
CA LEU A 326 -18.77 -20.72 -3.22
C LEU A 326 -18.63 -21.42 -4.57
N GLY A 327 -19.74 -21.77 -5.23
CA GLY A 327 -19.73 -22.37 -6.56
C GLY A 327 -19.06 -21.48 -7.62
N ARG A 328 -19.25 -20.15 -7.57
CA ARG A 328 -18.51 -19.21 -8.43
C ARG A 328 -17.00 -19.27 -8.17
N ASN A 329 -16.58 -19.25 -6.91
CA ASN A 329 -15.16 -19.36 -6.55
C ASN A 329 -14.55 -20.68 -7.06
N ASP A 330 -15.23 -21.80 -6.86
CA ASP A 330 -14.81 -23.12 -7.36
C ASP A 330 -14.64 -23.08 -8.88
N ALA A 331 -15.63 -22.54 -9.58
CA ALA A 331 -15.64 -22.45 -11.03
C ALA A 331 -14.53 -21.50 -11.56
N ASP A 332 -14.13 -20.49 -10.80
CA ASP A 332 -13.07 -19.56 -11.16
C ASP A 332 -11.66 -20.05 -10.79
N GLY A 333 -11.55 -21.21 -10.12
CA GLY A 333 -10.29 -21.83 -9.73
C GLY A 333 -9.86 -21.54 -8.29
N TYR A 334 -10.67 -20.83 -7.50
CA TYR A 334 -10.44 -20.57 -6.07
C TYR A 334 -10.96 -21.72 -5.19
N VAL A 335 -10.58 -22.94 -5.53
CA VAL A 335 -11.11 -24.19 -4.91
C VAL A 335 -10.78 -24.33 -3.43
N LEU A 336 -9.83 -23.55 -2.89
CA LEU A 336 -9.55 -23.53 -1.45
C LEU A 336 -10.54 -22.68 -0.65
N VAL A 337 -11.34 -21.81 -1.29
CA VAL A 337 -12.29 -20.93 -0.58
C VAL A 337 -13.30 -21.75 0.21
N ARG A 338 -13.89 -22.79 -0.38
CA ARG A 338 -14.89 -23.64 0.29
C ARG A 338 -14.34 -24.35 1.54
N PRO A 339 -13.24 -25.12 1.48
CA PRO A 339 -12.71 -25.76 2.67
C PRO A 339 -12.25 -24.75 3.73
N LEU A 340 -11.68 -23.61 3.33
CA LEU A 340 -11.31 -22.54 4.28
C LEU A 340 -12.56 -21.93 4.94
N PHE A 341 -13.61 -21.65 4.17
CA PHE A 341 -14.90 -21.16 4.69
C PHE A 341 -15.49 -22.12 5.72
N THR A 342 -15.42 -23.43 5.48
CA THR A 342 -15.85 -24.45 6.45
C THR A 342 -14.96 -24.45 7.69
N ALA A 343 -13.64 -24.39 7.53
CA ALA A 343 -12.69 -24.39 8.64
C ALA A 343 -12.83 -23.15 9.54
N LEU A 344 -13.17 -21.99 8.97
CA LEU A 344 -13.41 -20.74 9.71
C LEU A 344 -14.57 -20.86 10.73
N ALA A 345 -15.50 -21.79 10.54
CA ALA A 345 -16.52 -22.06 11.56
C ALA A 345 -15.91 -22.58 12.87
N GLY A 346 -14.79 -23.30 12.81
CA GLY A 346 -14.04 -23.72 14.00
C GLY A 346 -13.37 -22.53 14.69
N PHE A 347 -12.74 -21.64 13.91
CA PHE A 347 -12.15 -20.40 14.41
C PHE A 347 -13.17 -19.52 15.14
N GLU A 348 -14.36 -19.36 14.58
CA GLU A 348 -15.42 -18.54 15.19
C GLU A 348 -15.93 -19.07 16.53
N ASN A 349 -15.84 -20.38 16.75
CA ASN A 349 -16.24 -21.06 17.99
C ASN A 349 -15.07 -21.28 18.97
N SER A 350 -13.85 -20.88 18.60
CA SER A 350 -12.65 -21.03 19.44
C SER A 350 -12.49 -19.93 20.48
#